data_AF-A0A7Y2MTW3-F1
#
_entry.id   AF-A0A7Y2MTW3-F1
#
_cell.length_a   1.000
_cell.length_b   1.000
_cell.length_c   1.000
_cell.angle_alpha   90.00
_cell.angle_beta   90.00
_cell.angle_gamma   90.00
#
_symmetry.space_group_name_H-M   'P 1'
#
loop_
_entity.id
_entity.type
_entity.pdbx_description
1 polymer ?
#
loop_
_entity_poly.entity_id
_entity_poly.type
_entity_poly.pdbx_seq_one_letter_code
_entity_poly.pdbx_strand_id
1 'polypeptide(L)'
;MIPRRALRPDYSISRLILGGWQFSPGHHPDGYDLDEVLETLVEVADLGVTTFDCADIYEGVEELYGRFLARWKTTSAHRPIQIHTKFV
;
A
#
# COMPACT_ATOMS: atom_id res chain seq x y z
N MET A 1 0.32 -16.26 5.30
CA MET A 1 -0.22 -15.22 6.20
C MET A 1 0.93 -14.52 6.90
N ILE A 2 1.08 -13.22 6.67
CA ILE A 2 2.12 -12.39 7.31
C ILE A 2 1.75 -12.10 8.79
N PRO A 3 2.67 -12.30 9.76
CA PRO A 3 2.40 -11.97 11.15
C PRO A 3 2.10 -10.48 11.35
N ARG A 4 1.30 -10.14 12.37
CA ARG A 4 1.02 -8.74 12.75
C ARG A 4 1.76 -8.35 14.04
N ARG A 5 2.00 -7.05 14.21
CA ARG A 5 2.59 -6.43 15.42
C ARG A 5 1.69 -5.29 15.89
N ALA A 6 1.35 -5.28 17.16
CA ALA A 6 0.67 -4.13 17.78
C ALA A 6 1.70 -3.02 18.07
N LEU A 7 1.40 -1.79 17.66
CA LEU A 7 2.23 -0.62 17.95
C LEU A 7 1.65 0.25 19.08
N ARG A 8 0.31 0.22 19.24
CA ARG A 8 -0.45 0.84 20.32
C ARG A 8 -1.77 0.06 20.52
N PRO A 9 -2.54 0.32 21.58
CA PRO A 9 -3.90 -0.20 21.69
C PRO A 9 -4.70 0.08 20.41
N ASP A 10 -5.45 -0.92 19.95
CA ASP A 10 -6.31 -0.86 18.76
C ASP A 10 -5.59 -0.53 17.43
N TYR A 11 -4.26 -0.63 17.39
CA TYR A 11 -3.49 -0.42 16.18
C TYR A 11 -2.41 -1.47 16.02
N SER A 12 -2.64 -2.36 15.05
CA SER A 12 -1.65 -3.32 14.59
C SER A 12 -1.32 -3.10 13.12
N ILE A 13 -0.12 -3.49 12.74
CA ILE A 13 0.38 -3.46 11.37
C ILE A 13 0.81 -4.87 10.95
N SER A 14 0.90 -5.12 9.64
CA SER A 14 1.66 -6.29 9.17
C SER A 14 3.14 -6.13 9.53
N ARG A 15 3.82 -7.23 9.85
CA ARG A 15 5.25 -7.23 10.19
C ARG A 15 6.13 -6.75 9.03
N LEU A 16 5.63 -6.85 7.81
CA LEU A 16 6.19 -6.24 6.62
C LEU A 16 5.35 -5.01 6.26
N ILE A 17 6.03 -3.90 5.94
CA ILE A 17 5.43 -2.69 5.41
C ILE A 17 5.93 -2.55 3.95
N LEU A 18 5.02 -2.31 3.01
CA LEU A 18 5.39 -2.07 1.62
C LEU A 18 5.64 -0.58 1.40
N GLY A 19 6.84 -0.21 0.98
CA GLY A 19 7.18 1.16 0.59
C GLY A 19 6.64 1.50 -0.80
N GLY A 20 6.14 2.72 -0.97
CA GLY A 20 5.60 3.22 -2.24
C GLY A 20 6.53 4.15 -3.02
N TRP A 21 7.75 4.42 -2.53
CA TRP A 21 8.67 5.40 -3.13
C TRP A 21 8.98 5.13 -4.60
N GLN A 22 9.13 3.87 -5.00
CA GLN A 22 9.37 3.46 -6.38
C GLN A 22 8.23 3.81 -7.35
N PHE A 23 7.03 4.12 -6.84
CA PHE A 23 5.89 4.54 -7.66
C PHE A 23 5.88 6.05 -7.91
N SER A 24 6.79 6.80 -7.30
CA SER A 24 6.94 8.24 -7.56
C SER A 24 7.75 8.47 -8.86
N PRO A 25 7.45 9.53 -9.64
CA PRO A 25 8.22 9.87 -10.84
C PRO A 25 9.73 9.95 -10.58
N GLY A 26 10.54 9.52 -11.56
CA GLY A 26 12.01 9.53 -11.47
C GLY A 26 12.62 8.38 -10.66
N HIS A 27 11.79 7.49 -10.08
CA HIS A 27 12.22 6.36 -9.26
C HIS A 27 11.90 5.00 -9.87
N HIS A 28 11.31 5.02 -11.07
CA HIS A 28 11.16 3.88 -11.95
C HIS A 28 11.79 4.24 -13.31
N PRO A 29 12.63 3.38 -13.90
CA PRO A 29 13.36 3.70 -15.13
C PRO A 29 12.43 3.95 -16.33
N ASP A 30 11.27 3.28 -16.34
CA ASP A 30 10.20 3.45 -17.33
C ASP A 30 8.89 3.88 -16.65
N GLY A 31 7.84 4.24 -17.40
CA GLY A 31 6.49 4.26 -16.83
C GLY A 31 6.09 2.85 -16.37
N TYR A 32 5.08 2.74 -15.51
CA TYR A 32 4.49 1.44 -15.13
C TYR A 32 3.04 1.35 -15.61
N ASP A 33 2.59 0.13 -15.91
CA ASP A 33 1.17 -0.13 -16.14
C ASP A 33 0.43 -0.01 -14.79
N LEU A 34 -0.53 0.91 -14.75
CA LEU A 34 -1.28 1.20 -13.54
C LEU A 34 -2.12 -0.02 -13.08
N ASP A 35 -2.74 -0.75 -14.00
CA ASP A 35 -3.57 -1.89 -13.64
C ASP A 35 -2.71 -3.05 -13.12
N GLU A 36 -1.54 -3.30 -13.71
CA GLU A 36 -0.61 -4.31 -13.19
C GLU A 36 -0.12 -3.98 -11.77
N VAL A 37 0.20 -2.71 -11.50
CA VAL A 37 0.58 -2.26 -10.15
C VAL A 37 -0.59 -2.43 -9.17
N LEU A 38 -1.81 -2.06 -9.57
CA LEU A 38 -2.98 -2.21 -8.71
C LEU A 38 -3.27 -3.68 -8.38
N GLU A 39 -3.18 -4.58 -9.36
CA GLU A 39 -3.32 -6.02 -9.12
C GLU A 39 -2.23 -6.54 -8.19
N THR A 40 -0.98 -6.12 -8.39
CA THR A 40 0.13 -6.49 -7.50
C THR A 40 -0.13 -6.06 -6.06
N LEU A 41 -0.64 -4.83 -5.84
CA LEU A 41 -0.95 -4.35 -4.49
C LEU A 41 -2.10 -5.16 -3.85
N VAL A 42 -3.10 -5.59 -4.63
CA VAL A 42 -4.19 -6.45 -4.18
C VAL A 42 -3.67 -7.84 -3.80
N GLU A 43 -2.84 -8.47 -4.64
CA GLU A 43 -2.25 -9.78 -4.38
C GLU A 43 -1.39 -9.77 -3.11
N VAL A 44 -0.54 -8.75 -2.97
CA VAL A 44 0.32 -8.57 -1.79
C VAL A 44 -0.51 -8.35 -0.51
N ALA A 45 -1.63 -7.63 -0.62
CA ALA A 45 -2.58 -7.48 0.47
C ALA A 45 -3.28 -8.79 0.86
N ASP A 46 -3.63 -9.61 -0.13
CA ASP A 46 -4.25 -10.92 0.10
C ASP A 46 -3.26 -11.90 0.76
N LEU A 47 -1.96 -11.83 0.43
CA LEU A 47 -0.90 -12.59 1.11
C LEU A 47 -0.67 -12.15 2.57
N GLY A 48 -1.15 -10.96 2.95
CA GLY A 48 -1.24 -10.46 4.32
C GLY A 48 -0.42 -9.20 4.61
N VAL A 49 0.20 -8.59 3.61
CA VAL A 49 0.85 -7.27 3.77
C VAL A 49 -0.25 -6.21 3.74
N THR A 50 -0.59 -5.68 4.91
CA THR A 50 -1.78 -4.83 5.10
C THR A 50 -1.39 -3.41 5.49
N THR A 51 -0.10 -3.11 5.53
CA THR A 51 0.45 -1.81 5.91
C THR A 51 1.37 -1.32 4.80
N PHE A 52 1.10 -0.12 4.30
CA PHE A 52 1.77 0.51 3.17
C PHE A 52 2.30 1.88 3.60
N ASP A 53 3.39 2.31 2.99
CA ASP A 53 4.12 3.52 3.35
C ASP A 53 4.30 4.46 2.15
N CYS A 54 3.97 5.73 2.33
CA CYS A 54 4.20 6.81 1.39
C CYS A 54 4.59 8.12 2.10
N ALA A 55 4.72 9.20 1.34
CA ALA A 55 4.93 10.57 1.81
C ALA A 55 4.30 11.54 0.80
N ASP A 56 4.03 12.77 1.22
CA ASP A 56 3.56 13.86 0.35
C ASP A 56 4.50 14.15 -0.84
N ILE A 57 5.81 14.04 -0.62
CA ILE A 57 6.84 14.18 -1.67
C ILE A 57 6.93 12.96 -2.61
N TYR A 58 6.23 11.86 -2.32
CA TYR A 58 6.11 10.73 -3.25
C TYR A 58 4.96 11.03 -4.21
N GLU A 59 5.21 11.97 -5.12
CA GLU A 59 4.20 12.50 -6.04
C GLU A 59 3.43 11.36 -6.74
N GLY A 60 2.10 11.44 -6.75
CA GLY A 60 1.21 10.45 -7.36
C GLY A 60 0.92 9.19 -6.54
N VAL A 61 1.73 8.88 -5.52
CA VAL A 61 1.60 7.61 -4.76
C VAL A 61 0.37 7.59 -3.85
N GLU A 62 -0.01 8.73 -3.25
CA GLU A 62 -1.25 8.82 -2.47
C GLU A 62 -2.49 8.58 -3.35
N GLU A 63 -2.50 9.07 -4.59
CA GLU A 63 -3.58 8.81 -5.55
C GLU A 63 -3.61 7.34 -5.98
N LEU A 64 -2.44 6.74 -6.26
CA LEU A 64 -2.31 5.31 -6.54
C LEU A 64 -2.91 4.46 -5.40
N TYR A 65 -2.58 4.79 -4.15
CA TYR A 65 -3.15 4.08 -3.00
C TYR A 65 -4.65 4.32 -2.82
N GLY A 66 -5.18 5.50 -3.17
CA GLY A 66 -6.61 5.73 -3.25
C GLY A 66 -7.31 4.76 -4.23
N ARG A 67 -6.73 4.56 -5.41
CA ARG A 67 -7.22 3.60 -6.43
C ARG A 67 -7.12 2.16 -5.95
N PHE A 68 -6.00 1.79 -5.33
CA PHE A 68 -5.81 0.47 -4.72
C PHE A 68 -6.86 0.19 -3.64
N LEU A 69 -7.12 1.14 -2.73
CA LEU A 69 -8.14 0.98 -1.70
C LEU A 69 -9.56 0.81 -2.28
N ALA A 70 -9.86 1.48 -3.40
CA ALA A 70 -11.12 1.29 -4.11
C ALA A 70 -11.25 -0.13 -4.68
N ARG A 71 -10.19 -0.66 -5.32
CA ARG A 71 -10.13 -2.04 -5.84
C ARG A 71 -10.17 -3.07 -4.72
N TRP A 72 -9.45 -2.87 -3.61
CA TRP A 72 -9.44 -3.77 -2.46
C TRP A 72 -10.84 -3.99 -1.87
N LYS A 73 -11.65 -2.91 -1.80
CA LYS A 73 -13.02 -2.97 -1.28
C LYS A 73 -13.96 -3.84 -2.12
N THR A 74 -13.62 -4.15 -3.37
CA THR A 74 -14.43 -5.06 -4.21
C THR A 74 -14.04 -6.52 -4.07
N THR A 75 -12.95 -6.81 -3.35
CA THR A 75 -12.51 -8.19 -3.10
C THR A 75 -13.34 -8.84 -1.99
N SER A 76 -13.33 -10.17 -1.93
CA SER A 76 -13.94 -10.93 -0.83
C SER A 76 -13.14 -10.84 0.49
N ALA A 77 -11.95 -10.23 0.46
CA ALA A 77 -11.09 -10.08 1.62
C ALA A 77 -11.45 -8.81 2.40
N HIS A 78 -11.68 -8.95 3.71
CA HIS A 78 -12.20 -7.87 4.56
C HIS A 78 -11.14 -7.34 5.55
N ARG A 79 -9.86 -7.52 5.24
CA ARG A 79 -8.79 -7.09 6.16
C ARG A 79 -8.62 -5.57 6.08
N PRO A 80 -8.49 -4.87 7.22
CA PRO A 80 -8.24 -3.43 7.21
C PRO A 80 -6.84 -3.15 6.67
N ILE A 81 -6.75 -2.23 5.71
CA ILE A 81 -5.50 -1.69 5.19
C ILE A 81 -5.13 -0.43 5.98
N GLN A 82 -3.84 -0.28 6.29
CA GLN A 82 -3.26 0.93 6.86
C GLN A 82 -2.34 1.58 5.83
N ILE A 83 -2.56 2.86 5.51
CA ILE A 83 -1.62 3.69 4.75
C ILE A 83 -0.93 4.64 5.74
N HIS A 84 0.40 4.62 5.77
CA HIS A 84 1.23 5.55 6.53
C HIS A 84 1.75 6.61 5.58
N THR A 85 1.33 7.87 5.75
CA THR A 85 1.86 9.01 5.00
C THR A 85 2.69 9.91 5.93
N LYS A 86 3.44 10.83 5.32
CA LYS A 86 4.35 11.77 6.00
C LYS A 86 4.20 13.14 5.33
N PHE A 87 4.30 14.19 6.14
CA PHE A 87 4.49 15.56 5.67
C PHE A 87 5.96 15.91 5.89
N VAL A 88 6.71 16.16 4.81
CA VAL A 88 8.17 16.33 4.85
C VAL A 88 8.56 17.79 4.75
#